data_AF-D5D9U7-F1
#
_entry.id   AF-D5D9U7-F1
#
_cell.length_a   1.000
_cell.length_b   1.000
_cell.length_c   1.000
_cell.angle_alpha   90.00
_cell.angle_beta   90.00
_cell.angle_gamma   90.00
#
_symmetry.space_group_name_H-M   'P 1'
#
loop_
_entity.id
_entity.type
_entity.pdbx_description
1 polymer ?
#
loop_
_entity_poly.entity_id
_entity_poly.type
_entity_poly.pdbx_seq_one_letter_code
_entity_poly.pdbx_strand_id
1 'polypeptide(L)' 'MTHTKENLLNRIEECRNNMVTLAAENPLSSLTVVRVSSELDGLLNEYEKFFSI' A
#
# COMPACT_ATOMS: atom_id res chain seq x y z
N MET A 1 -9.57 18.20 8.67
CA MET A 1 -9.67 17.21 7.58
C MET A 1 -9.74 15.84 8.23
N THR A 2 -10.89 15.19 8.16
CA THR A 2 -11.11 13.85 8.70
C THR A 2 -10.40 12.84 7.82
N HIS A 3 -9.39 12.14 8.34
CA HIS A 3 -8.83 10.94 7.72
C HIS A 3 -9.90 9.84 7.78
N THR A 4 -10.80 9.79 6.80
CA THR A 4 -11.83 8.75 6.72
C THR A 4 -11.24 7.46 6.16
N LYS A 5 -11.73 6.33 6.67
CA LYS A 5 -11.41 4.97 6.21
C LYS A 5 -11.40 4.83 4.67
N GLU A 6 -12.29 5.55 3.98
CA GLU A 6 -12.38 5.57 2.52
C GLU A 6 -11.12 6.15 1.85
N ASN A 7 -10.52 7.19 2.42
CA ASN A 7 -9.28 7.77 1.88
C ASN A 7 -8.11 6.79 2.05
N LEU A 8 -8.05 6.10 3.19
CA LEU A 8 -7.05 5.06 3.42
C LEU A 8 -7.20 3.89 2.43
N LEU A 9 -8.43 3.42 2.20
CA LEU A 9 -8.72 2.39 1.20
C LEU A 9 -8.31 2.81 -0.22
N ASN A 10 -8.60 4.05 -0.62
CA ASN A 10 -8.17 4.55 -1.94
C ASN A 10 -6.64 4.55 -2.08
N ARG A 11 -5.91 4.96 -1.03
CA ARG A 11 -4.45 4.93 -1.04
C ARG A 11 -3.89 3.51 -1.07
N ILE A 12 -4.54 2.56 -0.39
CA ILE A 12 -4.18 1.13 -0.45
C ILE A 12 -4.32 0.61 -1.88
N GLU A 13 -5.45 0.88 -2.54
CA GLU A 13 -5.67 0.43 -3.92
C GLU A 13 -4.73 1.09 -4.93
N GLU A 14 -4.45 2.39 -4.78
CA GLU A 14 -3.47 3.09 -5.62
C GLU A 14 -2.07 2.50 -5.46
N CYS A 15 -1.63 2.30 -4.21
CA CYS A 15 -0.33 1.70 -3.90
C CYS A 15 -0.23 0.25 -4.43
N ARG A 16 -1.30 -0.53 -4.28
CA ARG A 16 -1.40 -1.90 -4.80
C ARG A 16 -1.29 -1.94 -6.32
N ASN A 17 -2.00 -1.06 -7.04
CA ASN A 17 -1.89 -0.99 -8.49
C ASN A 17 -0.46 -0.61 -8.94
N ASN A 18 0.16 0.37 -8.27
CA ASN A 18 1.54 0.75 -8.55
C ASN A 18 2.51 -0.42 -8.32
N MET A 19 2.33 -1.19 -7.24
CA MET A 19 3.14 -2.38 -6.97
C MET A 19 3.00 -3.43 -8.07
N VAL A 20 1.77 -3.70 -8.53
CA VAL A 20 1.50 -4.67 -9.61
C VAL A 20 2.17 -4.24 -10.92
N THR A 21 2.05 -2.96 -11.29
CA THR A 21 2.72 -2.43 -12.49
C THR A 21 4.24 -2.53 -12.37
N LEU A 22 4.81 -2.09 -11.25
CA LEU A 22 6.26 -2.12 -11.06
C LEU A 22 6.81 -3.54 -11.00
N ALA A 23 6.10 -4.48 -10.39
CA ALA A 23 6.49 -5.89 -10.34
C ALA A 23 6.37 -6.61 -11.70
N ALA A 24 5.52 -6.12 -12.60
CA ALA A 24 5.45 -6.61 -13.98
C ALA A 24 6.66 -6.15 -14.82
N GLU A 25 7.18 -4.95 -14.53
CA GLU A 25 8.28 -4.33 -15.29
C GLU A 25 9.67 -4.51 -14.64
N ASN A 26 9.73 -4.88 -13.36
CA ASN A 26 10.96 -5.00 -12.59
C ASN A 26 11.00 -6.30 -11.79
N PRO A 27 12.21 -6.84 -11.52
CA PRO A 27 12.36 -7.92 -10.56
C PRO A 27 11.79 -7.53 -9.19
N LEU A 28 11.17 -8.49 -8.50
CA LEU A 28 10.59 -8.27 -7.16
C LEU A 28 11.63 -7.83 -6.11
N SER A 29 12.91 -8.13 -6.35
CA SER A 29 14.03 -7.69 -5.52
C SER A 29 14.51 -6.26 -5.84
N SER A 30 13.94 -5.60 -6.85
CA SER A 30 14.25 -4.21 -7.16
C SER A 30 13.91 -3.33 -5.96
N LEU A 31 14.83 -2.43 -5.62
CA LEU A 31 14.66 -1.48 -4.52
C LEU A 31 13.33 -0.70 -4.64
N THR A 32 12.90 -0.44 -5.86
CA THR A 32 11.63 0.23 -6.17
C THR A 32 10.42 -0.63 -5.75
N VAL A 33 10.41 -1.91 -6.10
CA VAL A 33 9.31 -2.84 -5.72
C VAL A 33 9.30 -3.07 -4.21
N VAL A 34 10.47 -3.22 -3.58
CA VAL A 34 10.59 -3.38 -2.13
C VAL A 34 10.09 -2.14 -1.37
N ARG A 35 10.41 -0.94 -1.85
CA ARG A 35 9.90 0.32 -1.26
C ARG A 35 8.38 0.42 -1.35
N VAL A 36 7.80 0.16 -2.51
CA VAL A 36 6.35 0.20 -2.70
C VAL A 36 5.66 -0.89 -1.87
N SER A 37 6.26 -2.08 -1.76
CA SER A 37 5.77 -3.13 -0.85
C SER A 37 5.74 -2.67 0.61
N SER A 38 6.79 -2.00 1.07
CA SER A 38 6.88 -1.49 2.45
C SER A 38 5.85 -0.38 2.72
N GLU A 39 5.55 0.44 1.72
CA GLU A 39 4.51 1.47 1.79
C GLU A 39 3.11 0.85 1.86
N LEU A 40 2.84 -0.18 1.04
CA LEU A 40 1.59 -0.92 1.07
C LEU A 40 1.36 -1.60 2.43
N ASP A 41 2.39 -2.24 2.99
CA ASP A 41 2.35 -2.82 4.33
C ASP A 41 2.03 -1.76 5.40
N GLY A 42 2.61 -0.57 5.29
CA GLY A 42 2.32 0.56 6.19
C GLY A 42 0.85 0.98 6.15
N LEU A 43 0.27 1.08 4.94
CA LEU A 43 -1.13 1.45 4.76
C LEU A 43 -2.08 0.36 5.27
N LEU A 44 -1.76 -0.92 5.03
CA LEU A 44 -2.52 -2.06 5.55
C LEU A 44 -2.48 -2.11 7.08
N ASN A 45 -1.32 -1.86 7.68
CA ASN A 45 -1.19 -1.78 9.14
C ASN A 45 -2.00 -0.61 9.72
N GLU A 46 -2.07 0.53 9.03
CA GLU A 46 -2.95 1.64 9.43
C GLU A 46 -4.43 1.25 9.33
N TYR A 47 -4.80 0.46 8.33
CA TYR A 47 -6.16 -0.03 8.14
C TYR A 47 -6.55 -1.05 9.21
N GLU A 48 -5.65 -1.97 9.55
CA GLU A 48 -5.84 -2.96 10.63
C GLU A 48 -6.11 -2.30 11.99
N LYS A 49 -5.56 -1.12 12.26
CA LYS A 49 -5.85 -0.37 13.51
C LYS A 49 -7.31 0.03 13.64
N PHE A 50 -8.09 0.08 12.56
CA PHE A 50 -9.53 0.30 12.64
C PHE A 50 -10.31 -0.94 13.09
N PHE A 51 -9.70 -2.13 13.06
CA PHE A 51 -10.32 -3.40 13.41
C PHE A 51 -9.72 -4.05 14.66
N SER A 52 -8.54 -3.61 15.09
CA SER A 52 -7.90 -4.05 16.33
C SER A 52 -8.67 -3.49 17.53
N ILE A 53 -9.45 -4.37 18.20
CA ILE A 53 -10.21 -4.14 19.44
C ILE A 53 -9.30 -4.25 20.65
#